data_AF-A0A2W4M8M2-F1
#
_entry.id   AF-A0A2W4M8M2-F1
#
_cell.length_a   1.000
_cell.length_b   1.000
_cell.length_c   1.000
_cell.angle_alpha   90.00
_cell.angle_beta   90.00
_cell.angle_gamma   90.00
#
_symmetry.space_group_name_H-M   'P 1'
#
loop_
_entity.id
_entity.type
_entity.pdbx_description
1 polymer ?
#
loop_
_entity_poly.entity_id
_entity_poly.type
_entity_poly.pdbx_seq_one_letter_code
_entity_poly.pdbx_strand_id
1 'polypeptide(L)'
;MRSASMARRVLGIYGLSTIAVAWPVLDLFGRNPEVFVANRASSWQMTGFALVVTLFVPTLLSLLVWSLEQLSPGAGEFAYGAVLALLGVVTGLVVARQVTSDRMVTVLVVVVVLALVWAVEWWGGSFLPATAVAVPVVLAFFLVASPAAGLIWSGAEIDENATIRNPVPIVFIQLDEFPLSSIVTPEGEINEALFPSFARLARQGTWYRNALSNSIATTQSVPSILTGKLFERGLSPTWEDHPRNLFTLLADDYDMHVIEWVASMCPAEVCPDYAGRAPAHFGALLADAAVVFGHLAAPPGLEGRLPSIDNTWAGFLGQAEAAEGAPIEITGLPVPDPERRADWVDWLQRIANGIDVGTRPVLSYAHVQAPHVPWVTNPSGTHYVRPEQYTEVEGVGGDGRWVGDQALGVIGFQRHLTQPGTLTRTC
;
A
#
# COMPACT_ATOMS: atom_id res chain seq x y z
N MET A 1 -30.35 -33.82 -18.26
CA MET A 1 -29.17 -33.63 -19.14
C MET A 1 -28.67 -32.18 -19.15
N ARG A 2 -29.49 -31.16 -19.46
CA ARG A 2 -29.07 -29.74 -19.45
C ARG A 2 -28.53 -29.19 -18.10
N SER A 3 -29.13 -29.57 -16.97
CA SER A 3 -28.66 -29.12 -15.65
C SER A 3 -27.27 -29.68 -15.27
N ALA A 4 -26.98 -30.92 -15.68
CA ALA A 4 -25.68 -31.56 -15.41
C ALA A 4 -24.54 -30.98 -16.26
N SER A 5 -24.83 -30.60 -17.53
CA SER A 5 -23.85 -29.89 -18.38
C SER A 5 -23.56 -28.49 -17.87
N MET A 6 -24.59 -27.77 -17.38
CA MET A 6 -24.42 -26.44 -16.82
C MET A 6 -23.57 -26.45 -15.54
N ALA A 7 -23.86 -27.36 -14.61
CA ALA A 7 -23.07 -27.51 -13.38
C ALA A 7 -21.58 -27.76 -13.68
N ARG A 8 -21.30 -28.60 -14.69
CA ARG A 8 -19.93 -28.87 -15.16
C ARG A 8 -19.23 -27.60 -15.64
N ARG A 9 -19.91 -26.80 -16.47
CA ARG A 9 -19.38 -25.54 -17.02
C ARG A 9 -19.09 -24.53 -15.92
N VAL A 10 -20.03 -24.36 -14.98
CA VAL A 10 -19.86 -23.46 -13.82
C VAL A 10 -18.63 -23.87 -13.00
N LEU A 11 -18.50 -25.15 -12.65
CA LEU A 11 -17.33 -25.62 -11.88
C LEU A 11 -16.01 -25.38 -12.63
N GLY A 12 -15.98 -25.63 -13.93
CA GLY A 12 -14.79 -25.35 -14.76
C GLY A 12 -14.43 -23.86 -14.80
N ILE A 13 -15.43 -22.97 -14.93
CA ILE A 13 -15.22 -21.51 -14.89
C ILE A 13 -14.69 -21.09 -13.52
N TYR A 14 -15.28 -21.58 -12.42
CA TYR A 14 -14.84 -21.26 -11.07
C TYR A 14 -13.41 -21.70 -10.80
N GLY A 15 -13.06 -22.95 -11.14
CA GLY A 15 -11.71 -23.46 -10.94
C GLY A 15 -10.66 -22.72 -11.77
N LEU A 16 -10.91 -22.55 -13.07
CA LEU A 16 -9.95 -21.87 -13.95
C LEU A 16 -9.85 -20.37 -13.63
N SER A 17 -10.96 -19.70 -13.30
CA SER A 17 -10.95 -18.30 -12.86
C SER A 17 -10.22 -18.12 -11.54
N THR A 18 -10.32 -19.09 -10.63
CA THR A 18 -9.56 -19.06 -9.38
C THR A 18 -8.06 -19.13 -9.66
N ILE A 19 -7.64 -20.03 -10.55
CA ILE A 19 -6.22 -20.16 -10.94
C ILE A 19 -5.73 -18.91 -11.69
N ALA A 20 -6.55 -18.37 -12.59
CA ALA A 20 -6.17 -17.26 -13.46
C ALA A 20 -6.16 -15.90 -12.75
N VAL A 21 -7.07 -15.69 -11.79
CA VAL A 21 -7.33 -14.37 -11.19
C VAL A 21 -7.14 -14.41 -9.68
N ALA A 22 -7.90 -15.26 -8.98
CA ALA A 22 -7.96 -15.19 -7.52
C ALA A 22 -6.66 -15.64 -6.85
N TRP A 23 -6.02 -16.70 -7.34
CA TRP A 23 -4.75 -17.18 -6.79
C TRP A 23 -3.63 -16.13 -6.92
N PRO A 24 -3.33 -15.57 -8.12
CA PRO A 24 -2.30 -14.54 -8.23
C PRO A 24 -2.56 -13.32 -7.35
N VAL A 25 -3.81 -12.85 -7.27
CA VAL A 25 -4.17 -11.69 -6.45
C VAL A 25 -4.05 -12.02 -4.96
N LEU A 26 -4.66 -13.11 -4.49
CA LEU A 26 -4.67 -13.44 -3.07
C LEU A 26 -3.32 -13.97 -2.57
N ASP A 27 -2.51 -14.61 -3.41
CA ASP A 27 -1.13 -14.95 -3.06
C ASP A 27 -0.27 -13.69 -2.89
N LEU A 28 -0.37 -12.74 -3.83
CA LEU A 28 0.40 -11.51 -3.76
C LEU A 28 -0.04 -10.64 -2.57
N PHE A 29 -1.34 -10.40 -2.41
CA PHE A 29 -1.87 -9.60 -1.30
C PHE A 29 -1.70 -10.31 0.04
N GLY A 30 -1.84 -11.64 0.09
CA GLY A 30 -1.63 -12.42 1.30
C GLY A 30 -0.18 -12.37 1.81
N ARG A 31 0.79 -12.27 0.90
CA ARG A 31 2.23 -12.12 1.24
C ARG A 31 2.65 -10.68 1.51
N ASN A 32 1.85 -9.69 1.12
CA ASN A 32 2.13 -8.27 1.31
C ASN A 32 0.98 -7.61 2.09
N PRO A 33 0.82 -7.93 3.38
CA PRO A 33 -0.28 -7.42 4.20
C PRO A 33 -0.27 -5.88 4.34
N GLU A 34 0.85 -5.22 4.05
CA GLU A 34 1.02 -3.77 4.04
C GLU A 34 -0.01 -3.06 3.14
N VAL A 35 -0.46 -3.70 2.06
CA VAL A 35 -1.50 -3.15 1.18
C VAL A 35 -2.82 -2.96 1.93
N PHE A 36 -3.18 -3.90 2.80
CA PHE A 36 -4.40 -3.81 3.58
C PHE A 36 -4.27 -2.79 4.72
N VAL A 37 -3.08 -2.67 5.31
CA VAL A 37 -2.78 -1.64 6.31
C VAL A 37 -2.85 -0.25 5.69
N ALA A 38 -2.24 -0.06 4.52
CA ALA A 38 -2.28 1.19 3.76
C ALA A 38 -3.71 1.57 3.34
N ASN A 39 -4.54 0.58 2.97
CA ASN A 39 -5.96 0.75 2.70
C ASN A 39 -6.85 0.80 3.97
N ARG A 40 -6.25 0.63 5.16
CA ARG A 40 -6.92 0.52 6.47
C ARG A 40 -8.08 -0.48 6.49
N ALA A 41 -7.93 -1.59 5.77
CA ALA A 41 -8.99 -2.59 5.65
C ALA A 41 -9.22 -3.30 6.99
N SER A 42 -10.46 -3.28 7.47
CA SER A 42 -10.90 -4.11 8.60
C SER A 42 -10.84 -5.61 8.25
N SER A 43 -10.82 -6.48 9.26
CA SER A 43 -10.84 -7.94 9.10
C SER A 43 -12.03 -8.43 8.25
N TRP A 44 -13.20 -7.79 8.38
CA TRP A 44 -14.37 -8.07 7.55
C TRP A 44 -14.19 -7.63 6.10
N GLN A 45 -13.53 -6.49 5.85
CA GLN A 45 -13.20 -6.04 4.50
C GLN A 45 -12.14 -6.93 3.86
N MET A 46 -11.13 -7.41 4.60
CA MET A 46 -10.15 -8.38 4.09
C MET A 46 -10.81 -9.70 3.71
N THR A 47 -11.71 -10.21 4.56
CA THR A 47 -12.49 -11.42 4.26
C THR A 47 -13.40 -11.20 3.06
N GLY A 48 -14.10 -10.07 3.02
CA GLY A 48 -14.95 -9.66 1.90
C GLY A 48 -14.16 -9.51 0.59
N PHE A 49 -12.94 -8.97 0.66
CA PHE A 49 -12.02 -8.86 -0.48
C PHE A 49 -11.71 -10.25 -1.06
N ALA A 50 -11.31 -11.20 -0.22
CA ALA A 50 -11.02 -12.57 -0.65
C ALA A 50 -12.22 -13.24 -1.33
N LEU A 51 -13.42 -13.07 -0.75
CA LEU A 51 -14.66 -13.60 -1.30
C LEU A 51 -15.03 -12.94 -2.63
N VAL A 52 -14.92 -11.61 -2.74
CA VAL A 52 -15.23 -10.87 -3.96
C VAL A 52 -14.28 -11.28 -5.08
N VAL A 53 -12.97 -11.25 -4.84
CA VAL A 53 -11.94 -11.64 -5.83
C VAL A 53 -12.14 -13.07 -6.31
N THR A 54 -12.51 -13.99 -5.41
CA THR A 54 -12.68 -15.41 -5.75
C THR A 54 -14.01 -15.73 -6.43
N LEU A 55 -15.10 -15.08 -6.01
CA LEU A 55 -16.45 -15.50 -6.41
C LEU A 55 -17.10 -14.57 -7.44
N PHE A 56 -16.76 -13.29 -7.47
CA PHE A 56 -17.46 -12.30 -8.30
C PHE A 56 -17.23 -12.54 -9.79
N VAL A 57 -15.97 -12.61 -10.22
CA VAL A 57 -15.59 -12.83 -11.63
C VAL A 57 -16.18 -14.13 -12.18
N PRO A 58 -15.97 -15.32 -11.55
CA PRO A 58 -16.53 -16.55 -12.09
C PRO A 58 -18.07 -16.59 -12.04
N THR A 59 -18.71 -15.90 -11.09
CA THR A 59 -20.18 -15.76 -11.07
C THR A 59 -20.65 -14.99 -12.30
N LEU A 60 -20.06 -13.83 -12.60
CA LEU A 60 -20.43 -13.03 -13.76
C LEU A 60 -20.23 -13.79 -15.08
N LEU A 61 -19.09 -14.46 -15.23
CA LEU A 61 -18.80 -15.28 -16.41
C LEU A 61 -19.79 -16.46 -16.54
N SER A 62 -20.13 -17.10 -15.42
CA SER A 62 -21.12 -18.19 -15.41
C SER A 62 -22.52 -17.69 -15.77
N LEU A 63 -22.93 -16.52 -15.25
CA LEU A 63 -24.21 -15.88 -15.58
C LEU A 63 -24.28 -15.45 -17.05
N LEU A 64 -23.17 -14.97 -17.61
CA LEU A 64 -23.08 -14.65 -19.04
C LEU A 64 -23.29 -15.90 -19.90
N VAL A 65 -22.54 -16.98 -19.62
CA VAL A 65 -22.66 -18.26 -20.35
C VAL A 65 -24.08 -18.81 -20.21
N TRP A 66 -24.63 -18.80 -18.99
CA TRP A 66 -26.01 -19.21 -18.72
C TRP A 66 -27.00 -18.43 -19.56
N SER A 67 -26.92 -17.09 -19.54
CA SER A 67 -27.85 -16.21 -20.24
C SER A 67 -27.81 -16.43 -21.76
N LEU A 68 -26.62 -16.65 -22.33
CA LEU A 68 -26.47 -16.93 -23.76
C LEU A 68 -26.96 -18.34 -24.13
N GLU A 69 -26.84 -19.31 -23.24
CA GLU A 69 -27.41 -20.66 -23.42
C GLU A 69 -28.94 -20.63 -23.47
N GLN A 70 -29.59 -19.70 -22.74
CA GLN A 70 -31.03 -19.50 -22.79
C GLN A 70 -31.51 -18.96 -24.16
N LEU A 71 -30.66 -18.26 -24.91
CA LEU A 71 -30.97 -17.78 -26.27
C LEU A 71 -30.85 -18.91 -27.29
N SER A 72 -29.72 -19.62 -27.29
CA SER A 72 -29.54 -20.84 -28.08
C SER A 72 -28.44 -21.73 -27.49
N PRO A 73 -28.55 -23.07 -27.59
CA PRO A 73 -27.51 -23.98 -27.11
C PRO A 73 -26.13 -23.71 -27.72
N GLY A 74 -26.08 -23.34 -29.01
CA GLY A 74 -24.83 -23.02 -29.71
C GLY A 74 -24.17 -21.74 -29.22
N ALA A 75 -24.96 -20.71 -28.87
CA ALA A 75 -24.43 -19.47 -28.29
C ALA A 75 -23.80 -19.72 -26.90
N GLY A 76 -24.43 -20.55 -26.07
CA GLY A 76 -23.88 -20.95 -24.77
C GLY A 76 -22.57 -21.75 -24.89
N GLU A 77 -22.48 -22.67 -25.86
CA GLU A 77 -21.26 -23.43 -26.12
C GLU A 77 -20.12 -22.56 -26.62
N PHE A 78 -20.39 -21.64 -27.56
CA PHE A 78 -19.42 -20.66 -28.01
C PHE A 78 -18.95 -19.75 -26.86
N ALA A 79 -19.89 -19.22 -26.07
CA ALA A 79 -19.58 -18.38 -24.93
C ALA A 79 -18.69 -19.09 -23.91
N TYR A 80 -19.01 -20.35 -23.60
CA TYR A 80 -18.20 -21.17 -22.70
C TYR A 80 -16.77 -21.35 -23.24
N GLY A 81 -16.62 -21.73 -24.51
CA GLY A 81 -15.31 -21.86 -25.15
C GLY A 81 -14.51 -20.56 -25.17
N ALA A 82 -15.18 -19.43 -25.42
CA ALA A 82 -14.56 -18.11 -25.39
C ALA A 82 -14.09 -17.72 -23.96
N VAL A 83 -14.89 -18.03 -22.94
CA VAL A 83 -14.50 -17.82 -21.53
C VAL A 83 -13.29 -18.69 -21.15
N LEU A 84 -13.27 -19.97 -21.53
CA LEU A 84 -12.11 -20.84 -21.29
C LEU A 84 -10.86 -20.33 -22.00
N ALA A 85 -11.00 -19.88 -23.25
CA ALA A 85 -9.90 -19.30 -24.00
C ALA A 85 -9.36 -18.02 -23.33
N LEU A 86 -10.24 -17.12 -22.89
CA LEU A 86 -9.86 -15.91 -22.17
C LEU A 86 -9.10 -16.24 -20.88
N LEU A 87 -9.66 -17.11 -20.04
CA LEU A 87 -9.02 -17.50 -18.78
C LEU A 87 -7.70 -18.25 -19.00
N GLY A 88 -7.60 -19.06 -20.05
CA GLY A 88 -6.37 -19.72 -20.47
C GLY A 88 -5.29 -18.71 -20.91
N VAL A 89 -5.67 -17.69 -21.69
CA VAL A 89 -4.75 -16.60 -22.08
C VAL A 89 -4.28 -15.82 -20.86
N VAL A 90 -5.18 -15.43 -19.96
CA VAL A 90 -4.84 -14.72 -18.72
C VAL A 90 -3.89 -15.56 -17.86
N THR A 91 -4.19 -16.84 -17.66
CA THR A 91 -3.30 -17.76 -16.94
C THR A 91 -1.92 -17.83 -17.59
N GLY A 92 -1.87 -17.93 -18.93
CA GLY A 92 -0.62 -17.94 -19.68
C GLY A 92 0.19 -16.66 -19.52
N LEU A 93 -0.46 -15.49 -19.50
CA LEU A 93 0.21 -14.21 -19.29
C LEU A 93 0.78 -14.09 -17.87
N VAL A 94 0.00 -14.48 -16.85
CA VAL A 94 0.46 -14.49 -15.46
C VAL A 94 1.65 -15.44 -15.27
N VAL A 95 1.59 -16.65 -15.85
CA VAL A 95 2.69 -17.62 -15.78
C VAL A 95 3.91 -17.09 -16.52
N ALA A 96 3.74 -16.54 -17.72
CA ALA A 96 4.83 -15.97 -18.51
C ALA A 96 5.55 -14.86 -17.75
N ARG A 97 4.79 -13.98 -17.07
CA ARG A 97 5.32 -12.86 -16.29
C ARG A 97 6.29 -13.30 -15.19
N GLN A 98 6.14 -14.51 -14.65
CA GLN A 98 7.02 -15.04 -13.62
C GLN A 98 8.32 -15.64 -14.16
N VAL A 99 8.39 -15.98 -15.45
CA VAL A 99 9.50 -16.76 -16.02
C VAL A 99 10.29 -16.01 -17.09
N THR A 100 9.72 -14.98 -17.73
CA THR A 100 10.37 -14.29 -18.85
C THR A 100 9.85 -12.87 -19.05
N SER A 101 10.70 -12.02 -19.63
CA SER A 101 10.33 -10.72 -20.22
C SER A 101 10.38 -10.73 -21.75
N ASP A 102 10.79 -11.85 -22.37
CA ASP A 102 10.89 -11.97 -23.82
C ASP A 102 9.51 -12.18 -24.46
N ARG A 103 9.18 -11.37 -25.47
CA ARG A 103 7.87 -11.37 -26.12
C ARG A 103 7.54 -12.70 -26.81
N MET A 104 8.53 -13.34 -27.45
CA MET A 104 8.32 -14.60 -28.16
C MET A 104 8.11 -15.75 -27.18
N VAL A 105 8.88 -15.76 -26.08
CA VAL A 105 8.69 -16.76 -25.02
C VAL A 105 7.34 -16.57 -24.34
N THR A 106 6.89 -15.34 -24.09
CA THR A 106 5.54 -15.07 -23.57
C THR A 106 4.44 -15.62 -24.47
N VAL A 107 4.51 -15.38 -25.78
CA VAL A 107 3.53 -15.93 -26.73
C VAL A 107 3.54 -17.45 -26.71
N LEU A 108 4.72 -18.08 -26.67
CA LEU A 108 4.83 -19.53 -26.58
C LEU A 108 4.16 -20.09 -25.32
N VAL A 109 4.41 -19.49 -24.15
CA VAL A 109 3.79 -19.90 -22.87
C VAL A 109 2.26 -19.77 -22.96
N VAL A 110 1.75 -18.66 -23.47
CA VAL A 110 0.31 -18.44 -23.64
C VAL A 110 -0.32 -19.50 -24.55
N VAL A 111 0.31 -19.80 -25.70
CA VAL A 111 -0.17 -20.81 -26.63
C VAL A 111 -0.17 -22.21 -26.00
N VAL A 112 0.90 -22.55 -25.26
CA VAL A 112 0.99 -23.85 -24.56
C VAL A 112 -0.10 -23.98 -23.49
N VAL A 113 -0.30 -22.96 -22.65
CA VAL A 113 -1.35 -22.98 -21.62
C VAL A 113 -2.73 -23.06 -22.25
N LEU A 114 -3.00 -22.29 -23.30
CA LEU A 114 -4.27 -22.34 -24.02
C LEU A 114 -4.52 -23.73 -24.63
N ALA A 115 -3.50 -24.33 -25.26
CA ALA A 115 -3.59 -25.68 -25.80
C ALA A 115 -3.85 -26.74 -24.72
N LEU A 116 -3.24 -26.60 -23.54
CA LEU A 116 -3.48 -27.47 -22.39
C LEU A 116 -4.91 -27.36 -21.89
N VAL A 117 -5.45 -26.13 -21.74
CA VAL A 117 -6.85 -25.92 -21.32
C VAL A 117 -7.81 -26.59 -22.30
N TRP A 118 -7.60 -26.43 -23.62
CA TRP A 118 -8.43 -27.06 -24.64
C TRP A 118 -8.27 -28.59 -24.67
N ALA A 119 -7.05 -29.10 -24.52
CA ALA A 119 -6.81 -30.54 -24.45
C ALA A 119 -7.49 -31.17 -23.23
N VAL A 120 -7.46 -30.49 -22.08
CA VAL A 120 -8.15 -30.91 -20.85
C VAL A 120 -9.67 -30.91 -21.05
N GLU A 121 -10.25 -29.88 -21.67
CA GLU A 121 -11.69 -29.84 -21.91
C GLU A 121 -12.14 -30.92 -22.91
N TRP A 122 -11.36 -31.17 -23.95
CA TRP A 122 -11.69 -32.15 -24.99
C TRP A 122 -11.52 -33.59 -24.50
N TRP A 123 -10.40 -33.91 -23.84
CA TRP A 123 -10.02 -35.30 -23.53
C TRP A 123 -10.21 -35.66 -22.05
N GLY A 124 -10.18 -34.67 -21.17
CA GLY A 124 -10.23 -34.85 -19.72
C GLY A 124 -11.54 -34.35 -19.12
N GLY A 125 -12.70 -34.63 -19.73
CA GLY A 125 -14.00 -33.98 -19.45
C GLY A 125 -14.53 -33.93 -18.00
N SER A 126 -13.81 -34.51 -17.01
CA SER A 126 -14.06 -34.37 -15.57
C SER A 126 -12.98 -33.58 -14.81
N PHE A 127 -11.82 -33.34 -15.42
CA PHE A 127 -10.67 -32.69 -14.82
C PHE A 127 -10.86 -31.17 -14.67
N LEU A 128 -11.41 -30.50 -15.69
CA LEU A 128 -11.65 -29.05 -15.61
C LEU A 128 -12.61 -28.68 -14.45
N PRO A 129 -13.76 -29.34 -14.26
CA PRO A 129 -14.59 -29.15 -13.06
C PRO A 129 -13.87 -29.44 -11.75
N ALA A 130 -12.97 -30.43 -11.72
CA ALA A 130 -12.21 -30.76 -10.52
C ALA A 130 -11.30 -29.61 -10.06
N THR A 131 -10.88 -28.73 -10.98
CA THR A 131 -10.14 -27.51 -10.62
C THR A 131 -10.93 -26.56 -9.72
N ALA A 132 -12.26 -26.71 -9.60
CA ALA A 132 -13.06 -25.95 -8.64
C ALA A 132 -12.62 -26.16 -7.18
N VAL A 133 -11.90 -27.25 -6.88
CA VAL A 133 -11.25 -27.44 -5.56
C VAL A 133 -10.26 -26.32 -5.23
N ALA A 134 -9.74 -25.60 -6.22
CA ALA A 134 -8.91 -24.44 -6.01
C ALA A 134 -9.65 -23.36 -5.20
N VAL A 135 -10.97 -23.16 -5.42
CA VAL A 135 -11.76 -22.14 -4.72
C VAL A 135 -11.59 -22.20 -3.19
N PRO A 136 -11.94 -23.32 -2.50
CA PRO A 136 -11.74 -23.42 -1.07
C PRO A 136 -10.26 -23.45 -0.67
N VAL A 137 -9.37 -24.00 -1.49
CA VAL A 137 -7.92 -24.07 -1.18
C VAL A 137 -7.31 -22.67 -1.15
N VAL A 138 -7.59 -21.83 -2.14
CA VAL A 138 -7.07 -20.45 -2.22
C VAL A 138 -7.64 -19.59 -1.10
N LEU A 139 -8.95 -19.70 -0.83
CA LEU A 139 -9.57 -18.99 0.29
C LEU A 139 -8.97 -19.43 1.63
N ALA A 140 -8.81 -20.73 1.87
CA ALA A 140 -8.20 -21.24 3.10
C ALA A 140 -6.74 -20.80 3.23
N PHE A 141 -5.97 -20.82 2.14
CA PHE A 141 -4.62 -20.31 2.13
C PHE A 141 -4.58 -18.83 2.55
N PHE A 142 -5.36 -17.97 1.90
CA PHE A 142 -5.38 -16.54 2.21
C PHE A 142 -5.83 -16.29 3.65
N LEU A 143 -6.95 -16.89 4.06
CA LEU A 143 -7.56 -16.62 5.35
C LEU A 143 -6.77 -17.22 6.52
N VAL A 144 -6.02 -18.32 6.34
CA VAL A 144 -5.45 -19.06 7.48
C VAL A 144 -3.94 -19.22 7.41
N ALA A 145 -3.37 -19.35 6.21
CA ALA A 145 -1.95 -19.69 6.04
C ALA A 145 -1.08 -18.51 5.57
N SER A 146 -1.69 -17.47 5.01
CA SER A 146 -0.96 -16.29 4.51
C SER A 146 -0.56 -15.36 5.65
N PRO A 147 0.52 -14.56 5.51
CA PRO A 147 0.85 -13.50 6.45
C PRO A 147 -0.32 -12.57 6.81
N ALA A 148 -1.20 -12.26 5.84
CA ALA A 148 -2.39 -11.44 6.09
C ALA A 148 -3.40 -12.06 7.07
N ALA A 149 -3.33 -13.38 7.34
CA ALA A 149 -4.20 -14.04 8.31
C ALA A 149 -4.01 -13.47 9.73
N GLY A 150 -2.81 -12.99 10.08
CA GLY A 150 -2.54 -12.31 11.35
C GLY A 150 -3.46 -11.11 11.57
N LEU A 151 -3.65 -10.29 10.54
CA LEU A 151 -4.53 -9.12 10.58
C LEU A 151 -6.03 -9.47 10.62
N ILE A 152 -6.43 -10.65 10.12
CA ILE A 152 -7.83 -11.08 10.10
C ILE A 152 -8.24 -11.65 11.46
N TRP A 153 -7.36 -12.40 12.11
CA TRP A 153 -7.69 -13.19 13.30
C TRP A 153 -7.00 -12.73 14.58
N SER A 154 -6.26 -11.62 14.56
CA SER A 154 -5.52 -11.13 15.72
C SER A 154 -6.41 -10.98 16.95
N GLY A 155 -6.01 -11.66 18.02
CA GLY A 155 -6.44 -11.40 19.40
C GLY A 155 -5.31 -10.79 20.22
N ALA A 156 -4.50 -9.93 19.59
CA ALA A 156 -3.35 -9.30 20.25
C ALA A 156 -3.84 -8.51 21.48
N GLU A 157 -3.20 -8.76 22.62
CA GLU A 157 -3.43 -8.00 23.84
C GLU A 157 -2.41 -6.87 23.91
N ILE A 158 -2.85 -5.70 24.38
CA ILE A 158 -1.98 -4.55 24.58
C ILE A 158 -0.99 -4.89 25.71
N ASP A 159 0.31 -4.85 25.42
CA ASP A 159 1.36 -5.10 26.42
C ASP A 159 1.80 -3.79 27.10
N GLU A 160 1.10 -3.44 28.18
CA GLU A 160 1.23 -2.19 28.95
C GLU A 160 2.33 -2.24 30.04
N ASN A 161 3.23 -3.23 30.01
CA ASN A 161 4.14 -3.54 31.14
C ASN A 161 5.35 -2.58 31.34
N ALA A 162 5.19 -1.27 31.18
CA ALA A 162 6.23 -0.30 31.49
C ALA A 162 5.84 0.62 32.65
N THR A 163 6.77 0.82 33.59
CA THR A 163 6.62 1.80 34.67
C THR A 163 7.45 3.04 34.37
N ILE A 164 6.81 4.19 34.20
CA ILE A 164 7.50 5.45 33.90
C ILE A 164 7.92 6.16 35.19
N ARG A 165 9.24 6.20 35.42
CA ARG A 165 9.82 6.78 36.65
C ARG A 165 9.85 8.31 36.67
N ASN A 166 9.99 8.95 35.51
CA ASN A 166 10.06 10.40 35.39
C ASN A 166 9.25 10.84 34.16
N PRO A 167 7.93 10.96 34.29
CA PRO A 167 7.08 11.36 33.18
C PRO A 167 7.41 12.78 32.75
N VAL A 168 7.78 12.95 31.48
CA VAL A 168 7.97 14.23 30.81
C VAL A 168 7.22 14.20 29.47
N PRO A 169 6.73 15.34 28.96
CA PRO A 169 6.18 15.41 27.61
C PRO A 169 7.21 14.96 26.57
N ILE A 170 6.78 14.19 25.57
CA ILE A 170 7.62 13.67 24.49
C ILE A 170 7.07 14.16 23.16
N VAL A 171 7.93 14.80 22.36
CA VAL A 171 7.63 15.13 20.97
C VAL A 171 8.54 14.28 20.07
N PHE A 172 7.93 13.41 19.27
CA PHE A 172 8.62 12.53 18.33
C PHE A 172 8.19 12.90 16.91
N ILE A 173 9.09 13.50 16.14
CA ILE A 173 8.88 13.80 14.72
C ILE A 173 9.69 12.82 13.89
N GLN A 174 9.00 12.02 13.09
CA GLN A 174 9.59 11.10 12.11
C GLN A 174 9.24 11.61 10.71
N LEU A 175 10.26 12.01 9.96
CA LEU A 175 10.12 12.47 8.57
C LEU A 175 10.31 11.29 7.63
N ASP A 176 9.35 11.07 6.72
CA ASP A 176 9.46 10.03 5.71
C ASP A 176 10.58 10.34 4.70
N GLU A 177 11.09 9.32 4.02
CA GLU A 177 12.12 9.38 2.94
C GLU A 177 13.17 10.50 3.05
N PHE A 178 13.68 10.78 4.26
CA PHE A 178 14.55 11.93 4.53
C PHE A 178 16.03 11.54 4.69
N PRO A 179 16.84 11.53 3.61
CA PRO A 179 18.25 11.22 3.71
C PRO A 179 19.01 12.39 4.34
N LEU A 180 19.86 12.07 5.32
CA LEU A 180 20.69 13.06 6.01
C LEU A 180 21.59 13.87 5.05
N SER A 181 22.04 13.23 3.96
CA SER A 181 22.87 13.85 2.92
C SER A 181 22.21 15.05 2.25
N SER A 182 20.89 15.20 2.34
CA SER A 182 20.17 16.35 1.76
C SER A 182 20.35 17.65 2.53
N ILE A 183 20.74 17.59 3.81
CA ILE A 183 20.78 18.78 4.68
C ILE A 183 22.17 19.12 5.21
N VAL A 184 23.15 18.24 5.03
CA VAL A 184 24.51 18.45 5.54
C VAL A 184 25.43 19.05 4.48
N THR A 185 26.42 19.83 4.93
CA THR A 185 27.53 20.29 4.11
C THR A 185 28.55 19.17 3.88
N PRO A 186 29.54 19.32 2.98
CA PRO A 186 30.63 18.35 2.82
C PRO A 186 31.41 18.07 4.11
N GLU A 187 31.41 18.99 5.06
CA GLU A 187 32.04 18.87 6.38
C GLU A 187 31.20 18.02 7.36
N GLY A 188 29.96 17.69 7.00
CA GLY A 188 29.04 16.88 7.82
C GLY A 188 28.23 17.66 8.85
N GLU A 189 28.24 19.00 8.76
CA GLU A 189 27.43 19.90 9.58
C GLU A 189 26.11 20.23 8.87
N ILE A 190 25.04 20.53 9.61
CA ILE A 190 23.78 20.99 8.99
C ILE A 190 24.02 22.33 8.29
N ASN A 191 23.56 22.44 7.04
CA ASN A 191 23.59 23.69 6.31
C ASN A 191 22.57 24.69 6.89
N GLU A 192 22.99 25.48 7.88
CA GLU A 192 22.14 26.44 8.58
C GLU A 192 21.55 27.53 7.66
N ALA A 193 22.24 27.89 6.58
CA ALA A 193 21.73 28.89 5.65
C ALA A 193 20.47 28.40 4.90
N LEU A 194 20.36 27.09 4.67
CA LEU A 194 19.21 26.47 4.02
C LEU A 194 18.21 25.89 5.02
N PHE A 195 18.70 25.34 6.14
CA PHE A 195 17.94 24.60 7.14
C PHE A 195 18.12 25.13 8.58
N PRO A 196 17.72 26.39 8.84
CA PRO A 196 18.01 27.08 10.11
C PRO A 196 17.31 26.47 11.33
N SER A 197 16.10 25.93 11.20
CA SER A 197 15.38 25.31 12.33
C SER A 197 15.98 23.95 12.70
N PHE A 198 16.43 23.16 11.73
CA PHE A 198 17.18 21.93 12.03
C PHE A 198 18.54 22.23 12.68
N ALA A 199 19.26 23.25 12.20
CA ALA A 199 20.49 23.72 12.83
C ALA A 199 20.26 24.19 14.27
N ARG A 200 19.17 24.94 14.53
CA ARG A 200 18.78 25.38 15.86
C ARG A 200 18.45 24.19 16.77
N LEU A 201 17.67 23.22 16.29
CA LEU A 201 17.31 22.02 17.04
C LEU A 201 18.55 21.19 17.39
N ALA A 202 19.46 21.00 16.43
CA ALA A 202 20.70 20.26 16.65
C ALA A 202 21.61 20.91 17.71
N ARG A 203 21.65 22.25 17.77
CA ARG A 203 22.40 22.98 18.82
C ARG A 203 21.79 22.90 20.21
N GLN A 204 20.48 22.68 20.31
CA GLN A 204 19.76 22.56 21.57
C GLN A 204 19.68 21.10 22.07
N GLY A 205 20.01 20.14 21.21
CA GLY A 205 19.95 18.71 21.50
C GLY A 205 21.29 18.00 21.32
N THR A 206 21.22 16.67 21.25
CA THR A 206 22.35 15.83 20.85
C THR A 206 22.16 15.38 19.41
N TRP A 207 23.14 15.70 18.57
CA TRP A 207 23.09 15.37 17.14
C TRP A 207 23.90 14.11 16.83
N TYR A 208 23.27 13.15 16.15
CA TYR A 208 23.90 11.88 15.74
C TYR A 208 24.12 11.86 14.23
N ARG A 209 25.23 12.43 13.76
CA ARG A 209 25.57 12.55 12.33
C ARG A 209 25.70 11.22 11.55
N ASN A 210 25.83 10.10 12.25
CA ASN A 210 26.00 8.77 11.67
C ASN A 210 24.82 7.84 12.06
N ALA A 211 23.62 8.40 12.27
CA ALA A 211 22.42 7.62 12.48
C ALA A 211 21.92 7.05 11.13
N LEU A 212 21.69 5.74 11.08
CA LEU A 212 21.23 5.02 9.90
C LEU A 212 19.91 4.32 10.21
N SER A 213 18.99 4.27 9.24
CA SER A 213 17.84 3.38 9.33
C SER A 213 18.27 1.92 9.11
N ASN A 214 17.55 0.99 9.73
CA ASN A 214 17.78 -0.45 9.55
C ASN A 214 17.21 -0.98 8.22
N SER A 215 16.36 -0.20 7.55
CA SER A 215 15.81 -0.54 6.23
C SER A 215 15.63 0.72 5.38
N ILE A 216 15.60 0.52 4.06
CA ILE A 216 15.20 1.55 3.09
C ILE A 216 13.67 1.66 2.97
N ALA A 217 12.92 0.67 3.44
CA ALA A 217 11.48 0.65 3.37
C ALA A 217 10.85 1.20 4.65
N THR A 218 9.95 2.17 4.51
CA THR A 218 9.26 2.81 5.64
C THR A 218 8.43 1.82 6.45
N THR A 219 7.76 0.87 5.78
CA THR A 219 6.97 -0.21 6.43
C THR A 219 7.81 -1.15 7.29
N GLN A 220 9.13 -1.20 7.09
CA GLN A 220 10.04 -2.00 7.91
C GLN A 220 10.75 -1.15 8.97
N SER A 221 11.04 0.11 8.63
CA SER A 221 11.78 1.04 9.48
C SER A 221 10.94 1.57 10.63
N VAL A 222 9.67 1.94 10.38
CA VAL A 222 8.76 2.48 11.40
C VAL A 222 8.58 1.49 12.56
N PRO A 223 8.23 0.20 12.34
CA PRO A 223 8.14 -0.76 13.45
C PRO A 223 9.47 -0.93 14.17
N SER A 224 10.59 -0.94 13.45
CA SER A 224 11.91 -1.10 14.06
C SER A 224 12.24 0.05 15.03
N ILE A 225 11.90 1.28 14.64
CA ILE A 225 12.09 2.48 15.45
C ILE A 225 11.19 2.45 16.70
N LEU A 226 9.92 2.06 16.53
CA LEU A 226 8.92 2.10 17.60
C LEU A 226 9.00 0.91 18.58
N THR A 227 9.61 -0.20 18.17
CA THR A 227 9.75 -1.40 19.01
C THR A 227 11.17 -1.62 19.53
N GLY A 228 12.17 -1.00 18.89
CA GLY A 228 13.59 -1.27 19.15
C GLY A 228 14.06 -2.65 18.65
N LYS A 229 13.28 -3.34 17.81
CA LYS A 229 13.62 -4.63 17.21
C LYS A 229 13.97 -4.48 15.74
N LEU A 230 14.78 -5.37 15.19
CA LEU A 230 15.02 -5.41 13.75
C LEU A 230 13.80 -6.02 13.03
N PHE A 231 13.64 -5.65 11.76
CA PHE A 231 12.58 -6.19 10.90
C PHE A 231 12.60 -7.71 10.85
N GLU A 232 11.42 -8.30 10.99
CA GLU A 232 11.16 -9.73 10.83
C GLU A 232 10.19 -9.95 9.66
N ARG A 233 10.53 -10.88 8.78
CA ARG A 233 9.74 -11.13 7.58
C ARG A 233 8.38 -11.73 7.93
N GLY A 234 7.33 -11.17 7.34
CA GLY A 234 5.96 -11.65 7.51
C GLY A 234 5.17 -10.90 8.58
N LEU A 235 5.79 -9.94 9.27
CA LEU A 235 5.11 -9.00 10.15
C LEU A 235 4.76 -7.71 9.40
N SER A 236 3.54 -7.24 9.63
CA SER A 236 2.99 -6.00 9.11
C SER A 236 3.32 -4.83 10.03
N PRO A 237 3.35 -3.57 9.55
CA PRO A 237 3.57 -2.40 10.39
C PRO A 237 2.33 -2.03 11.21
N THR A 238 1.83 -2.97 12.02
CA THR A 238 0.65 -2.81 12.85
C THR A 238 0.91 -3.18 14.30
N TRP A 239 0.07 -2.70 15.20
CA TRP A 239 0.16 -3.00 16.62
C TRP A 239 -0.15 -4.48 16.90
N GLU A 240 -0.94 -5.18 16.08
CA GLU A 240 -1.25 -6.60 16.27
C GLU A 240 0.00 -7.48 16.10
N ASP A 241 0.83 -7.18 15.11
CA ASP A 241 2.11 -7.86 14.87
C ASP A 241 3.23 -7.31 15.79
N HIS A 242 3.02 -6.10 16.35
CA HIS A 242 3.95 -5.41 17.23
C HIS A 242 3.27 -4.88 18.52
N PRO A 243 2.71 -5.77 19.38
CA PRO A 243 1.86 -5.37 20.52
C PRO A 243 2.63 -4.71 21.66
N ARG A 244 3.97 -4.78 21.60
CA ARG A 244 4.87 -4.09 22.49
C ARG A 244 5.68 -3.07 21.69
N ASN A 245 5.15 -1.86 21.60
CA ASN A 245 5.76 -0.72 20.91
C ASN A 245 5.66 0.55 21.77
N LEU A 246 6.25 1.66 21.32
CA LEU A 246 6.29 2.92 22.05
C LEU A 246 4.91 3.37 22.58
N PHE A 247 3.84 3.20 21.79
CA PHE A 247 2.50 3.63 22.15
C PHE A 247 1.92 2.77 23.27
N THR A 248 1.98 1.45 23.11
CA THR A 248 1.45 0.50 24.10
C THR A 248 2.23 0.58 25.42
N LEU A 249 3.54 0.86 25.35
CA LEU A 249 4.38 1.05 26.54
C LEU A 249 4.05 2.34 27.32
N LEU A 250 3.45 3.34 26.69
CA LEU A 250 3.13 4.62 27.34
C LEU A 250 1.62 4.81 27.59
N ALA A 251 0.78 3.84 27.18
CA ALA A 251 -0.68 3.95 27.15
C ALA A 251 -1.33 4.33 28.49
N ASP A 252 -0.80 3.82 29.61
CA ASP A 252 -1.36 4.05 30.95
C ASP A 252 -1.07 5.45 31.51
N ASP A 253 0.13 5.96 31.23
CA ASP A 253 0.69 7.14 31.88
C ASP A 253 0.59 8.40 31.01
N TYR A 254 0.46 8.24 29.68
CA TYR A 254 0.54 9.34 28.72
C TYR A 254 -0.77 9.56 27.97
N ASP A 255 -1.10 10.83 27.72
CA ASP A 255 -2.11 11.20 26.73
C ASP A 255 -1.48 11.12 25.33
N MET A 256 -2.22 10.54 24.37
CA MET A 256 -1.69 10.15 23.07
C MET A 256 -2.13 11.08 21.95
N HIS A 257 -1.19 11.82 21.36
CA HIS A 257 -1.38 12.64 20.18
C HIS A 257 -0.58 12.04 19.02
N VAL A 258 -1.19 11.10 18.30
CA VAL A 258 -0.49 10.26 17.31
C VAL A 258 -1.01 10.52 15.90
N ILE A 259 -0.08 10.71 14.98
CA ILE A 259 -0.30 10.82 13.55
C ILE A 259 0.60 9.77 12.86
N GLU A 260 0.00 8.76 12.23
CA GLU A 260 0.74 7.83 11.36
C GLU A 260 0.16 7.83 9.93
N TRP A 261 1.07 7.83 8.97
CA TRP A 261 0.79 7.81 7.53
C TRP A 261 0.61 6.38 6.98
N VAL A 262 1.66 5.55 7.08
CA VAL A 262 1.75 4.23 6.41
C VAL A 262 1.64 3.03 7.36
N ALA A 263 1.66 3.28 8.67
CA ALA A 263 1.65 2.26 9.71
C ALA A 263 0.39 2.39 10.57
N SER A 264 0.07 1.36 11.34
CA SER A 264 -1.03 1.33 12.29
C SER A 264 -0.55 0.76 13.62
N MET A 265 0.48 1.37 14.19
CA MET A 265 1.20 0.89 15.37
C MET A 265 0.54 1.30 16.68
N CYS A 266 -0.32 2.32 16.68
CA CYS A 266 -1.11 2.66 17.87
C CYS A 266 -2.49 1.95 17.84
N PRO A 267 -2.85 1.15 18.87
CA PRO A 267 -4.18 0.58 19.01
C PRO A 267 -5.29 1.64 19.06
N ALA A 268 -6.49 1.29 18.60
CA ALA A 268 -7.61 2.24 18.56
C ALA A 268 -8.08 2.67 19.95
N GLU A 269 -7.94 1.79 20.94
CA GLU A 269 -8.25 2.00 22.34
C GLU A 269 -7.31 3.02 22.99
N VAL A 270 -6.05 3.04 22.55
CA VAL A 270 -4.99 3.93 23.04
C VAL A 270 -5.01 5.27 22.30
N CYS A 271 -5.29 5.26 20.99
CA CYS A 271 -5.37 6.44 20.13
C CYS A 271 -6.78 6.60 19.50
N PRO A 272 -7.77 7.11 20.27
CA PRO A 272 -9.12 7.35 19.75
C PRO A 272 -9.18 8.56 18.80
N ASP A 273 -8.54 9.68 19.17
CA ASP A 273 -8.55 10.97 18.45
C ASP A 273 -7.48 11.08 17.36
N TYR A 274 -7.16 9.93 16.77
CA TYR A 274 -6.12 9.76 15.76
C TYR A 274 -6.38 10.61 14.51
N ALA A 275 -5.55 11.65 14.31
CA ALA A 275 -5.56 12.46 13.10
C ALA A 275 -4.77 11.75 11.98
N GLY A 276 -5.40 11.56 10.81
CA GLY A 276 -4.81 10.86 9.68
C GLY A 276 -5.57 9.59 9.25
N ARG A 277 -6.56 9.12 10.03
CA ARG A 277 -7.53 8.08 9.62
C ARG A 277 -8.45 8.62 8.52
N ALA A 278 -8.01 8.63 7.27
CA ALA A 278 -8.92 8.61 6.13
C ALA A 278 -9.72 7.30 6.17
N PRO A 279 -11.05 7.32 5.98
CA PRO A 279 -11.89 6.13 6.06
C PRO A 279 -11.50 5.13 4.96
N ALA A 280 -11.42 3.84 5.34
CA ALA A 280 -11.13 2.76 4.42
C ALA A 280 -12.24 2.62 3.37
N HIS A 281 -11.91 2.87 2.10
CA HIS A 281 -12.84 2.64 1.00
C HIS A 281 -12.58 1.25 0.42
N PHE A 282 -13.46 0.30 0.72
CA PHE A 282 -13.39 -1.06 0.15
C PHE A 282 -13.33 -1.05 -1.40
N GLY A 283 -13.97 -0.06 -2.03
CA GLY A 283 -13.87 0.17 -3.47
C GLY A 283 -12.48 0.58 -3.95
N ALA A 284 -11.73 1.36 -3.16
CA ALA A 284 -10.34 1.74 -3.46
C ALA A 284 -9.41 0.51 -3.42
N LEU A 285 -9.56 -0.35 -2.41
CA LEU A 285 -8.82 -1.62 -2.32
C LEU A 285 -9.08 -2.53 -3.54
N LEU A 286 -10.33 -2.62 -4.00
CA LEU A 286 -10.66 -3.37 -5.22
C LEU A 286 -10.08 -2.73 -6.49
N ALA A 287 -10.06 -1.39 -6.56
CA ALA A 287 -9.45 -0.67 -7.67
C ALA A 287 -7.93 -0.88 -7.71
N ASP A 288 -7.27 -0.82 -6.55
CA ASP A 288 -5.84 -1.10 -6.41
C ASP A 288 -5.53 -2.54 -6.82
N ALA A 289 -6.33 -3.51 -6.39
CA ALA A 289 -6.20 -4.90 -6.83
C ALA A 289 -6.37 -5.08 -8.34
N ALA A 290 -7.25 -4.30 -8.98
CA ALA A 290 -7.39 -4.32 -10.43
C ALA A 290 -6.15 -3.76 -11.14
N VAL A 291 -5.53 -2.68 -10.63
CA VAL A 291 -4.26 -2.15 -11.17
C VAL A 291 -3.13 -3.16 -11.02
N VAL A 292 -2.98 -3.75 -9.83
CA VAL A 292 -1.96 -4.78 -9.55
C VAL A 292 -2.17 -6.02 -10.42
N PHE A 293 -3.40 -6.50 -10.55
CA PHE A 293 -3.71 -7.61 -11.45
C PHE A 293 -3.42 -7.26 -12.92
N GLY A 294 -3.67 -6.01 -13.32
CA GLY A 294 -3.27 -5.48 -14.63
C GLY A 294 -1.78 -5.67 -14.88
N HIS A 295 -0.92 -5.35 -13.92
CA HIS A 295 0.54 -5.55 -14.04
C HIS A 295 0.95 -7.04 -14.11
N LEU A 296 0.16 -7.94 -13.53
CA LEU A 296 0.39 -9.39 -13.61
C LEU A 296 -0.04 -9.99 -14.96
N ALA A 297 -1.14 -9.50 -15.52
CA ALA A 297 -1.80 -10.09 -16.68
C ALA A 297 -1.67 -9.27 -17.98
N ALA A 298 -1.01 -8.10 -17.95
CA ALA A 298 -0.84 -7.27 -19.13
C ALA A 298 0.04 -7.96 -20.19
N PRO A 299 -0.36 -7.92 -21.48
CA PRO A 299 0.53 -8.30 -22.57
C PRO A 299 1.78 -7.41 -22.64
N PRO A 300 2.91 -7.94 -23.15
CA PRO A 300 4.13 -7.15 -23.29
C PRO A 300 3.91 -5.86 -24.09
N GLY A 301 4.32 -4.73 -23.53
CA GLY A 301 4.19 -3.40 -24.13
C GLY A 301 2.92 -2.62 -23.76
N LEU A 302 2.00 -3.23 -23.00
CA LEU A 302 0.87 -2.50 -22.39
C LEU A 302 1.13 -2.08 -20.94
N GLU A 303 2.17 -2.60 -20.29
CA GLU A 303 2.55 -2.31 -18.91
C GLU A 303 2.76 -0.80 -18.67
N GLY A 304 3.43 -0.11 -19.60
CA GLY A 304 3.67 1.34 -19.50
C GLY A 304 2.43 2.22 -19.69
N ARG A 305 1.23 1.63 -19.85
CA ARG A 305 -0.05 2.36 -19.83
C ARG A 305 -0.80 2.18 -18.51
N LEU A 306 -0.30 1.33 -17.62
CA LEU A 306 -0.86 1.15 -16.29
C LEU A 306 -0.22 2.15 -15.33
N PRO A 307 -0.97 2.63 -14.33
CA PRO A 307 -0.40 3.45 -13.27
C PRO A 307 0.76 2.74 -12.58
N SER A 308 1.80 3.47 -12.19
CA SER A 308 2.93 2.92 -11.42
C SER A 308 2.46 2.40 -10.06
N ILE A 309 3.04 1.27 -9.64
CA ILE A 309 2.83 0.64 -8.34
C ILE A 309 4.11 0.68 -7.48
N ASP A 310 5.12 1.45 -7.88
CA ASP A 310 6.48 1.34 -7.34
C ASP A 310 6.70 2.25 -6.12
N ASN A 311 5.88 3.30 -6.01
CA ASN A 311 6.10 4.43 -5.10
C ASN A 311 5.05 4.53 -3.97
N THR A 312 4.10 3.59 -3.91
CA THR A 312 3.02 3.58 -2.89
C THR A 312 2.50 2.15 -2.70
N TRP A 313 1.83 1.91 -1.58
CA TRP A 313 1.14 0.65 -1.29
C TRP A 313 -0.37 0.69 -1.63
N ALA A 314 -0.92 1.87 -1.89
CA ALA A 314 -2.34 2.08 -2.17
C ALA A 314 -2.59 3.35 -2.99
N GLY A 315 -3.79 3.47 -3.57
CA GLY A 315 -4.24 4.67 -4.28
C GLY A 315 -3.58 4.85 -5.65
N PHE A 316 -3.38 3.77 -6.40
CA PHE A 316 -2.64 3.80 -7.67
C PHE A 316 -3.34 4.65 -8.75
N LEU A 317 -4.66 4.82 -8.65
CA LEU A 317 -5.46 5.67 -9.54
C LEU A 317 -5.60 7.11 -9.02
N GLY A 318 -4.68 7.53 -8.15
CA GLY A 318 -4.69 8.83 -7.50
C GLY A 318 -5.30 8.73 -6.10
N GLN A 319 -4.72 9.49 -5.17
CA GLN A 319 -5.33 9.70 -3.88
C GLN A 319 -6.57 10.58 -4.11
N ALA A 320 -7.73 10.15 -3.59
CA ALA A 320 -8.88 11.03 -3.51
C ALA A 320 -8.48 12.34 -2.81
N GLU A 321 -9.14 13.44 -3.17
CA GLU A 321 -8.92 14.77 -2.59
C GLU A 321 -8.69 14.65 -1.09
N ALA A 322 -7.55 15.19 -0.64
CA ALA A 322 -7.21 15.29 0.77
C ALA A 322 -8.45 15.70 1.55
N ALA A 323 -8.77 14.95 2.62
CA ALA A 323 -9.83 15.37 3.51
C ALA A 323 -9.47 16.75 4.06
N GLU A 324 -10.20 17.79 3.63
CA GLU A 324 -9.93 19.17 4.00
C GLU A 324 -9.85 19.28 5.53
N GLY A 325 -8.63 19.48 6.04
CA GLY A 325 -8.42 19.92 7.41
C GLY A 325 -8.91 21.36 7.54
N ALA A 326 -9.58 21.68 8.66
CA ALA A 326 -9.84 23.08 8.97
C ALA A 326 -8.48 23.82 9.10
N PRO A 327 -8.30 24.98 8.43
CA PRO A 327 -7.08 25.77 8.54
C PRO A 327 -6.78 26.11 10.00
N ILE A 328 -5.58 25.76 10.47
CA ILE A 328 -5.10 26.21 11.78
C ILE A 328 -4.15 27.40 11.57
N GLU A 329 -4.58 28.59 12.02
CA GLU A 329 -3.72 29.78 12.00
C GLU A 329 -2.58 29.64 13.02
N ILE A 330 -1.34 29.79 12.56
CA ILE A 330 -0.16 29.92 13.44
C ILE A 330 0.32 31.37 13.40
N THR A 331 0.54 31.94 14.59
CA THR A 331 1.05 33.31 14.72
C THR A 331 2.44 33.42 14.09
N GLY A 332 2.58 34.26 13.06
CA GLY A 332 3.87 34.54 12.42
C GLY A 332 4.21 33.67 11.19
N LEU A 333 3.32 32.75 10.79
CA LEU A 333 3.52 31.91 9.60
C LEU A 333 2.36 32.08 8.62
N PRO A 334 2.64 32.27 7.31
CA PRO A 334 1.59 32.24 6.30
C PRO A 334 1.07 30.82 6.17
N VAL A 335 -0.19 30.60 6.54
CA VAL A 335 -0.88 29.32 6.38
C VAL A 335 -1.50 29.30 4.98
N PRO A 336 -1.09 28.36 4.09
CA PRO A 336 -1.58 28.38 2.72
C PRO A 336 -3.07 28.05 2.61
N ASP A 337 -3.71 28.32 1.47
CA ASP A 337 -5.13 27.95 1.26
C ASP A 337 -5.36 26.42 1.40
N PRO A 338 -6.43 25.98 2.10
CA PRO A 338 -6.70 24.56 2.35
C PRO A 338 -6.75 23.69 1.10
N GLU A 339 -7.33 24.17 -0.02
CA GLU A 339 -7.51 23.36 -1.24
C GLU A 339 -6.16 22.95 -1.87
N ARG A 340 -5.09 23.69 -1.56
CA ARG A 340 -3.75 23.47 -2.14
C ARG A 340 -2.70 23.12 -1.10
N ARG A 341 -3.06 23.07 0.18
CA ARG A 341 -2.11 22.80 1.26
C ARG A 341 -1.82 21.31 1.33
N ALA A 342 -0.57 20.95 1.60
CA ALA A 342 -0.23 19.56 1.85
C ALA A 342 -0.67 19.11 3.25
N ASP A 343 -1.28 17.93 3.36
CA ASP A 343 -1.83 17.37 4.61
C ASP A 343 -0.84 17.34 5.77
N TRP A 344 0.42 17.05 5.46
CA TRP A 344 1.48 16.98 6.45
C TRP A 344 1.76 18.32 7.14
N VAL A 345 1.40 19.45 6.50
CA VAL A 345 1.46 20.77 7.13
C VAL A 345 0.47 20.81 8.29
N ASP A 346 -0.79 20.44 8.07
CA ASP A 346 -1.82 20.43 9.11
C ASP A 346 -1.46 19.47 10.25
N TRP A 347 -0.81 18.34 9.94
CA TRP A 347 -0.31 17.40 10.96
C TRP A 347 0.73 18.02 11.87
N LEU A 348 1.72 18.72 11.31
CA LEU A 348 2.72 19.44 12.12
C LEU A 348 2.08 20.53 12.98
N GLN A 349 1.10 21.25 12.44
CA GLN A 349 0.36 22.27 13.19
C GLN A 349 -0.42 21.65 14.37
N ARG A 350 -1.09 20.51 14.13
CA ARG A 350 -1.80 19.77 15.19
C ARG A 350 -0.85 19.34 16.30
N ILE A 351 0.32 18.79 15.95
CA ILE A 351 1.34 18.42 16.92
C ILE A 351 1.77 19.64 17.73
N ALA A 352 2.14 20.74 17.06
CA ALA A 352 2.61 21.96 17.72
C ALA A 352 1.60 22.55 18.71
N ASN A 353 0.30 22.54 18.36
CA ASN A 353 -0.77 23.03 19.22
C ASN A 353 -1.11 22.08 20.37
N GLY A 354 -0.80 20.80 20.22
CA GLY A 354 -1.04 19.76 21.22
C GLY A 354 0.08 19.62 22.26
N ILE A 355 1.19 20.35 22.12
CA ILE A 355 2.29 20.33 23.09
C ILE A 355 1.79 20.99 24.39
N ASP A 356 1.90 20.27 25.51
CA ASP A 356 1.55 20.71 26.87
C ASP A 356 0.06 20.96 27.17
N VAL A 357 -0.85 20.33 26.42
CA VAL A 357 -2.28 20.37 26.74
C VAL A 357 -2.61 19.24 27.72
N GLY A 358 -3.14 19.57 28.91
CA GLY A 358 -3.67 18.59 29.87
C GLY A 358 -2.96 18.54 31.21
N THR A 359 -3.21 17.48 31.99
CA THR A 359 -2.62 17.25 33.33
C THR A 359 -1.71 16.02 33.39
N ARG A 360 -1.78 15.14 32.39
CA ARG A 360 -0.87 14.01 32.18
C ARG A 360 0.25 14.40 31.21
N PRO A 361 1.41 13.74 31.26
CA PRO A 361 2.42 13.90 30.21
C PRO A 361 1.83 13.48 28.85
N VAL A 362 2.21 14.18 27.78
CA VAL A 362 1.70 13.92 26.42
C VAL A 362 2.79 13.25 25.58
N LEU A 363 2.43 12.23 24.79
CA LEU A 363 3.24 11.73 23.69
C LEU A 363 2.66 12.31 22.39
N SER A 364 3.36 13.28 21.82
CA SER A 364 3.08 13.84 20.50
C SER A 364 3.96 13.16 19.46
N TYR A 365 3.42 12.18 18.74
CA TYR A 365 4.12 11.47 17.66
C TYR A 365 3.56 11.86 16.31
N ALA A 366 4.42 12.21 15.36
CA ALA A 366 4.04 12.35 13.97
C ALA A 366 5.03 11.66 13.04
N HIS A 367 4.52 10.69 12.28
CA HIS A 367 5.12 10.22 11.06
C HIS A 367 4.60 11.07 9.89
N VAL A 368 5.43 12.03 9.50
CA VAL A 368 5.13 13.06 8.52
C VAL A 368 5.50 12.54 7.14
N GLN A 369 4.55 12.55 6.20
CA GLN A 369 4.76 12.18 4.80
C GLN A 369 5.51 13.27 4.02
N ALA A 370 6.63 13.75 4.57
CA ALA A 370 7.48 14.74 3.94
C ALA A 370 8.92 14.61 4.46
N PRO A 371 9.92 14.65 3.56
CA PRO A 371 9.79 14.49 2.11
C PRO A 371 9.24 13.10 1.74
N HIS A 372 8.42 13.00 0.71
CA HIS A 372 8.01 11.71 0.16
C HIS A 372 7.75 11.84 -1.34
N VAL A 373 8.02 10.78 -2.09
CA VAL A 373 7.71 10.68 -3.52
C VAL A 373 6.21 10.37 -3.75
N PRO A 374 5.51 10.97 -4.72
CA PRO A 374 5.97 12.05 -5.58
C PRO A 374 6.18 13.34 -4.81
N TRP A 375 7.29 14.03 -5.06
CA TRP A 375 7.58 15.27 -4.34
C TRP A 375 6.70 16.40 -4.85
N VAL A 376 5.56 16.65 -4.22
CA VAL A 376 4.50 17.53 -4.76
C VAL A 376 4.43 18.91 -4.12
N THR A 377 5.17 19.16 -3.05
CA THR A 377 5.05 20.40 -2.26
C THR A 377 6.16 21.40 -2.57
N ASN A 378 5.78 22.66 -2.75
CA ASN A 378 6.71 23.78 -2.92
C ASN A 378 7.14 24.38 -1.55
N PRO A 379 8.09 25.33 -1.53
CA PRO A 379 8.57 25.96 -0.29
C PRO A 379 7.53 26.69 0.57
N SER A 380 6.32 26.93 0.05
CA SER A 380 5.21 27.53 0.81
C SER A 380 4.31 26.49 1.49
N GLY A 381 4.54 25.19 1.29
CA GLY A 381 3.66 24.15 1.81
C GLY A 381 2.44 23.87 0.93
N THR A 382 2.42 24.38 -0.31
CA THR A 382 1.36 24.11 -1.28
C THR A 382 1.78 23.15 -2.38
N HIS A 383 0.82 22.40 -2.92
CA HIS A 383 1.01 21.56 -4.08
C HIS A 383 1.35 22.40 -5.32
N TYR A 384 2.38 22.01 -6.07
CA TYR A 384 2.66 22.60 -7.38
C TYR A 384 2.13 21.70 -8.50
N VAL A 385 1.84 22.32 -9.66
CA VAL A 385 1.35 21.59 -10.84
C VAL A 385 2.48 20.80 -11.46
N ARG A 386 2.24 19.51 -11.68
CA ARG A 386 3.20 18.58 -12.28
C ARG A 386 2.61 17.95 -13.54
N PRO A 387 3.45 17.62 -14.54
CA PRO A 387 2.97 16.99 -15.78
C PRO A 387 2.66 15.50 -15.61
N GLU A 388 3.24 14.82 -14.62
CA GLU A 388 3.07 13.38 -14.41
C GLU A 388 1.72 13.06 -13.74
N GLN A 389 1.19 11.86 -14.02
CA GLN A 389 -0.08 11.40 -13.47
C GLN A 389 0.15 10.51 -12.24
N TYR A 390 -0.81 10.50 -11.32
CA TYR A 390 -0.81 9.62 -10.14
C TYR A 390 0.49 9.73 -9.31
N THR A 391 1.16 8.61 -9.05
CA THR A 391 2.40 8.48 -8.28
C THR A 391 3.66 8.42 -9.15
N GLU A 392 3.54 8.65 -10.46
CA GLU A 392 4.66 8.55 -11.40
C GLU A 392 5.71 9.63 -11.12
N VAL A 393 6.97 9.35 -11.44
CA VAL A 393 8.06 10.33 -11.47
C VAL A 393 8.78 10.17 -12.80
N GLU A 394 8.86 11.26 -13.56
CA GLU A 394 9.53 11.24 -14.86
C GLU A 394 11.01 10.86 -14.69
N GLY A 395 11.46 9.87 -15.45
CA GLY A 395 12.84 9.37 -15.37
C GLY A 395 13.07 8.31 -14.29
N VAL A 396 12.04 7.84 -13.59
CA VAL A 396 12.12 6.67 -12.70
C VAL A 396 11.55 5.45 -13.45
N GLY A 397 12.36 4.40 -13.59
CA GLY A 397 11.95 3.13 -14.17
C GLY A 397 11.13 2.29 -13.19
N GLY A 398 10.48 1.23 -13.68
CA GLY A 398 9.63 0.35 -12.87
C GLY A 398 10.35 -0.50 -11.81
N ASP A 399 11.65 -0.32 -11.62
CA ASP A 399 12.44 -0.88 -10.51
C ASP A 399 12.84 0.19 -9.47
N GLY A 400 12.26 1.39 -9.57
CA GLY A 400 12.55 2.53 -8.70
C GLY A 400 13.89 3.22 -8.99
N ARG A 401 14.60 2.84 -10.06
CA ARG A 401 15.88 3.46 -10.43
C ARG A 401 15.70 4.58 -11.42
N TRP A 402 16.57 5.59 -11.32
CA TRP A 402 16.69 6.62 -12.34
C TRP A 402 17.15 5.99 -13.67
N VAL A 403 16.40 6.25 -14.73
CA VAL A 403 16.66 5.80 -16.10
C VAL A 403 16.61 6.98 -17.07
N GLY A 404 17.34 6.90 -18.17
CA GLY A 404 17.36 7.96 -19.19
C GLY A 404 18.30 9.11 -18.84
N ASP A 405 17.83 10.35 -19.02
CA ASP A 405 18.64 11.56 -18.88
C ASP A 405 18.95 11.85 -17.40
N GLN A 406 20.24 12.05 -17.08
CA GLN A 406 20.70 12.44 -15.75
C GLN A 406 20.03 13.73 -15.26
N ALA A 407 19.63 14.63 -16.17
CA ALA A 407 18.90 15.85 -15.83
C ALA A 407 17.59 15.56 -15.06
N LEU A 408 16.91 14.44 -15.34
CA LEU A 408 15.69 14.06 -14.63
C LEU A 408 15.97 13.71 -13.16
N GLY A 409 17.07 13.01 -12.90
CA GLY A 409 17.54 12.74 -11.53
C GLY A 409 17.88 14.02 -10.76
N VAL A 410 18.49 15.00 -11.43
CA VAL A 410 18.78 16.32 -10.84
C VAL A 410 17.48 17.08 -10.52
N ILE A 411 16.49 17.05 -11.42
CA ILE A 411 15.18 17.66 -11.19
C ILE A 411 14.48 16.98 -10.01
N GLY A 412 14.51 15.65 -9.94
CA GLY A 412 13.99 14.88 -8.81
C GLY A 412 14.64 15.30 -7.49
N PHE A 413 15.98 15.39 -7.47
CA PHE A 413 16.70 15.87 -6.29
C PHE A 413 16.33 17.31 -5.90
N GLN A 414 16.15 18.21 -6.87
CA GLN A 414 15.69 19.57 -6.58
C GLN A 414 14.27 19.59 -5.98
N ARG A 415 13.35 18.80 -6.53
CA ARG A 415 11.97 18.65 -6.00
C ARG A 415 11.97 18.01 -4.61
N HIS A 416 12.87 17.07 -4.35
CA HIS A 416 13.08 16.54 -3.02
C HIS A 416 13.47 17.67 -2.05
N LEU A 417 14.49 18.48 -2.39
CA LEU A 417 15.01 19.53 -1.51
C LEU A 417 14.01 20.65 -1.20
N THR A 418 12.97 20.86 -2.02
CA THR A 418 11.96 21.88 -1.70
C THR A 418 11.16 21.55 -0.46
N GLN A 419 10.93 20.26 -0.14
CA GLN A 419 10.10 19.88 1.02
C GLN A 419 10.81 20.02 2.37
N PRO A 420 12.07 19.54 2.56
CA PRO A 420 12.84 19.84 3.77
C PRO A 420 13.05 21.35 3.97
N GLY A 421 13.18 22.09 2.86
CA GLY A 421 13.24 23.55 2.89
C GLY A 421 11.95 24.21 3.39
N THR A 422 10.79 23.60 3.19
CA THR A 422 9.54 24.03 3.81
C THR A 422 9.54 23.70 5.30
N LEU A 423 9.82 22.44 5.66
CA LEU A 423 9.83 21.95 7.05
C LEU A 423 10.68 22.83 7.99
N THR A 424 11.81 23.34 7.52
CA THR A 424 12.69 24.20 8.32
C THR A 424 12.24 25.67 8.41
N ARG A 425 11.35 26.16 7.54
CA ARG A 425 10.92 27.57 7.51
C ARG A 425 9.56 27.78 8.17
N THR A 426 8.74 26.74 8.22
CA THR A 426 7.39 26.75 8.80
C THR A 426 7.32 26.17 10.22
N CYS A 427 8.45 25.83 10.84
CA CYS A 427 8.51 25.29 12.20
C CYS A 427 9.55 26.02 13.07
#